data_AF-A0A3D9LBY0-F1
#
_entry.id   AF-A0A3D9LBY0-F1
#
_cell.length_a   1.000
_cell.length_b   1.000
_cell.length_c   1.000
_cell.angle_alpha   90.00
_cell.angle_beta   90.00
_cell.angle_gamma   90.00
#
_symmetry.space_group_name_H-M   'P 1'
#
loop_
_entity.id
_entity.type
_entity.pdbx_description
1 polymer ?
#
loop_
_entity_poly.entity_id
_entity_poly.type
_entity_poly.pdbx_seq_one_letter_code
_entity_poly.pdbx_strand_id
1 'polypeptide(L)'
;MKHPLLAAAAAITAVLVGAACLGGPWFTVAIAAVLVIAAALGWPQLLGAPARKSLTAVLGVSGLAAVGAVSLWPGQGPGEGPTAFGASLIEPIAVCVALGVVAAFMVQLFRGSGSPQRLESTAGTITGVAVVCAGAGWVALARYDAGPLAVSVGLSLALAALAGLVPFPGRSGRGLAAGLSLVLAGVVPVVLEPLWPASWGALSLPASVVAGLLGGLVLVLTGRTAPDRGLGRPLGRRAAVALGVAPVAVVGLLTYFVFRIMPV
;
A
#
# COMPACT_ATOMS: atom_id res chain seq x y z
N MET A 1 2.90 13.45 -6.45
CA MET A 1 1.42 13.41 -6.62
C MET A 1 0.94 14.84 -6.85
N LYS A 2 0.08 15.09 -7.85
CA LYS A 2 -0.30 16.47 -8.23
C LYS A 2 -1.42 17.08 -7.38
N HIS A 3 -2.20 16.25 -6.70
CA HIS A 3 -3.36 16.70 -5.92
C HIS A 3 -3.02 16.70 -4.42
N PRO A 4 -3.31 17.79 -3.68
CA PRO A 4 -2.95 17.90 -2.27
C PRO A 4 -3.61 16.81 -1.41
N LEU A 5 -4.89 16.49 -1.66
CA LEU A 5 -5.56 15.41 -0.92
C LEU A 5 -4.95 14.02 -1.19
N LEU A 6 -4.40 13.78 -2.39
CA LEU A 6 -3.74 12.51 -2.70
C LEU A 6 -2.45 12.38 -1.89
N ALA A 7 -1.61 13.43 -1.96
CA ALA A 7 -0.34 13.49 -1.26
C ALA A 7 -0.54 13.41 0.26
N ALA A 8 -1.50 14.15 0.80
CA ALA A 8 -1.83 14.13 2.21
C ALA A 8 -2.35 12.75 2.66
N ALA A 9 -3.26 12.12 1.90
CA ALA A 9 -3.74 10.79 2.23
C ALA A 9 -2.60 9.76 2.22
N ALA A 10 -1.73 9.79 1.22
CA ALA A 10 -0.57 8.92 1.15
C ALA A 10 0.40 9.15 2.31
N ALA A 11 0.75 10.40 2.60
CA ALA A 11 1.69 10.75 3.65
C ALA A 11 1.16 10.38 5.04
N ILE A 12 -0.08 10.75 5.35
CA ILE A 12 -0.71 10.43 6.65
C ILE A 12 -0.81 8.92 6.82
N THR A 13 -1.28 8.20 5.79
CA THR A 13 -1.43 6.74 5.88
C THR A 13 -0.09 6.04 6.04
N ALA A 14 0.94 6.48 5.32
CA ALA A 14 2.28 5.91 5.39
C ALA A 14 2.91 6.11 6.78
N VAL A 15 2.80 7.30 7.36
CA VAL A 15 3.29 7.57 8.73
C VAL A 15 2.50 6.74 9.74
N LEU A 16 1.17 6.71 9.65
CA LEU A 16 0.33 5.97 10.59
C LEU A 16 0.63 4.47 10.56
N VAL A 17 0.73 3.85 9.38
CA VAL A 17 0.97 2.40 9.28
C VAL A 17 2.41 2.04 9.66
N GLY A 18 3.40 2.87 9.30
CA GLY A 18 4.79 2.69 9.70
C GLY A 18 4.96 2.80 11.22
N ALA A 19 4.41 3.86 11.83
CA ALA A 19 4.41 4.04 13.28
C ALA A 19 3.62 2.94 14.01
N ALA A 20 2.54 2.43 13.39
CA ALA A 20 1.75 1.37 14.00
C ALA A 20 2.54 0.08 14.24
N CYS A 21 3.53 -0.19 13.38
CA CYS A 21 4.41 -1.34 13.53
C CYS A 21 5.30 -1.26 14.79
N LEU A 22 5.54 -0.07 15.36
CA LEU A 22 6.20 0.07 16.67
C LEU A 22 5.27 -0.28 17.84
N GLY A 23 3.95 -0.10 17.66
CA GLY A 23 2.92 -0.41 18.66
C GLY A 23 2.53 -1.89 18.73
N GLY A 24 3.15 -2.74 17.92
CA GLY A 24 2.91 -4.18 17.86
C GLY A 24 1.84 -4.62 16.85
N PRO A 25 1.68 -5.94 16.64
CA PRO A 25 0.90 -6.50 15.54
C PRO A 25 -0.57 -6.06 15.55
N TRP A 26 -1.22 -6.06 16.72
CA TRP A 26 -2.65 -5.74 16.83
C TRP A 26 -2.96 -4.27 16.55
N PHE A 27 -2.03 -3.36 16.88
CA PHE A 27 -2.18 -1.96 16.53
C PHE A 27 -2.04 -1.76 15.01
N THR A 28 -1.08 -2.46 14.38
CA THR A 28 -0.95 -2.49 12.91
C THR A 28 -2.17 -3.10 12.22
N VAL A 29 -2.79 -4.15 12.79
CA VAL A 29 -4.04 -4.74 12.28
C VAL A 29 -5.14 -3.69 12.20
N ALA A 30 -5.33 -2.89 13.25
CA ALA A 30 -6.36 -1.85 13.27
C ALA A 30 -6.11 -0.79 12.18
N ILE A 31 -4.86 -0.31 12.05
CA ILE A 31 -4.51 0.70 11.04
C ILE A 31 -4.57 0.13 9.61
N ALA A 32 -4.12 -1.11 9.40
CA ALA A 32 -4.22 -1.80 8.11
C ALA A 32 -5.69 -2.04 7.71
N ALA A 33 -6.58 -2.36 8.66
CA ALA A 33 -8.01 -2.47 8.40
C ALA A 33 -8.62 -1.13 7.95
N VAL A 34 -8.27 -0.02 8.62
CA VAL A 34 -8.70 1.33 8.21
C VAL A 34 -8.19 1.67 6.80
N LEU A 35 -6.92 1.34 6.51
CA LEU A 35 -6.30 1.49 5.20
C LEU A 35 -7.09 0.74 4.11
N VAL A 36 -7.41 -0.54 4.36
CA VAL A 36 -8.20 -1.38 3.45
C VAL A 36 -9.59 -0.78 3.21
N ILE A 37 -10.28 -0.34 4.26
CA ILE A 37 -11.62 0.25 4.15
C ILE A 37 -11.57 1.54 3.33
N ALA A 38 -10.59 2.40 3.58
CA ALA A 38 -10.40 3.64 2.83
C ALA A 38 -10.17 3.37 1.32
N ALA A 39 -9.32 2.38 1.00
CA ALA A 39 -9.08 1.96 -0.37
C ALA A 39 -10.35 1.36 -1.00
N ALA A 40 -11.02 0.42 -0.34
CA ALA A 40 -12.23 -0.26 -0.83
C ALA A 40 -13.40 0.69 -1.11
N LEU A 41 -13.57 1.74 -0.29
CA LEU A 41 -14.61 2.75 -0.47
C LEU A 41 -14.36 3.69 -1.65
N GLY A 42 -13.10 4.04 -1.92
CA GLY A 42 -12.75 4.96 -3.00
C GLY A 42 -12.46 4.29 -4.34
N TRP A 43 -12.08 3.01 -4.35
CA TRP A 43 -11.66 2.30 -5.56
C TRP A 43 -12.75 2.17 -6.63
N PRO A 44 -14.00 1.74 -6.34
CA PRO A 44 -15.02 1.66 -7.37
C PRO A 44 -15.44 3.03 -7.92
N GLN A 45 -15.28 4.10 -7.11
CA GLN A 45 -15.50 5.46 -7.56
C GLN A 45 -14.42 5.91 -8.55
N LEU A 46 -13.16 5.49 -8.37
CA LEU A 46 -12.07 5.75 -9.30
C LEU A 46 -12.32 5.12 -10.67
N LEU A 47 -12.78 3.86 -10.65
CA LEU A 47 -13.12 3.11 -11.86
C LEU A 47 -14.37 3.64 -12.58
N GLY A 48 -15.14 4.54 -11.94
CA GLY A 48 -16.43 4.97 -12.47
C GLY A 48 -17.44 3.81 -12.58
N ALA A 49 -17.22 2.72 -11.83
CA ALA A 49 -17.94 1.48 -12.02
C ALA A 49 -19.44 1.65 -11.70
N PRO A 50 -20.33 0.98 -12.46
CA PRO A 50 -21.77 1.01 -12.21
C PRO A 50 -22.15 0.26 -10.92
N ALA A 51 -21.43 -0.81 -10.57
CA ALA A 51 -21.72 -1.69 -9.44
C ALA A 51 -20.90 -1.34 -8.18
N ARG A 52 -20.95 -0.08 -7.72
CA ARG A 52 -20.04 0.42 -6.67
C ARG A 52 -20.11 -0.37 -5.36
N LYS A 53 -21.32 -0.73 -4.92
CA LYS A 53 -21.52 -1.40 -3.61
C LYS A 53 -20.93 -2.81 -3.58
N SER A 54 -21.21 -3.62 -4.61
CA SER A 54 -20.70 -4.99 -4.69
C SER A 54 -19.18 -5.00 -4.84
N LEU A 55 -18.61 -4.09 -5.63
CA LEU A 55 -17.15 -4.00 -5.78
C LEU A 55 -16.48 -3.52 -4.49
N THR A 56 -17.04 -2.52 -3.79
CA THR A 56 -16.55 -2.12 -2.46
C THR A 56 -16.61 -3.29 -1.48
N ALA A 57 -17.69 -4.08 -1.51
CA ALA A 57 -17.82 -5.24 -0.63
C ALA A 57 -16.75 -6.29 -0.92
N VAL A 58 -16.51 -6.64 -2.20
CA VAL A 58 -15.45 -7.59 -2.60
C VAL A 58 -14.08 -7.11 -2.10
N LEU A 59 -13.74 -5.84 -2.33
CA LEU A 59 -12.45 -5.28 -1.91
C LEU A 59 -12.31 -5.21 -0.38
N GLY A 60 -13.36 -4.76 0.31
CA GLY A 60 -13.36 -4.66 1.76
C GLY A 60 -13.21 -6.04 2.41
N VAL A 61 -14.01 -7.01 1.97
CA VAL A 61 -13.96 -8.38 2.50
C VAL A 61 -12.62 -9.04 2.17
N SER A 62 -12.09 -8.93 0.94
CA SER A 62 -10.83 -9.56 0.57
C SER A 62 -9.63 -8.96 1.33
N GLY A 63 -9.58 -7.64 1.46
CA GLY A 63 -8.51 -6.96 2.19
C GLY A 63 -8.57 -7.22 3.70
N LEU A 64 -9.76 -7.16 4.30
CA LEU A 64 -9.95 -7.44 5.73
C LEU A 64 -9.70 -8.93 6.04
N ALA A 65 -10.10 -9.83 5.15
CA ALA A 65 -9.75 -11.24 5.24
C ALA A 65 -8.25 -11.45 5.17
N ALA A 66 -7.52 -10.75 4.29
CA ALA A 66 -6.06 -10.84 4.23
C ALA A 66 -5.41 -10.33 5.53
N VAL A 67 -5.86 -9.18 6.06
CA VAL A 67 -5.39 -8.64 7.33
C VAL A 67 -5.63 -9.61 8.49
N GLY A 68 -6.84 -10.18 8.59
CA GLY A 68 -7.19 -11.15 9.62
C GLY A 68 -6.49 -12.49 9.45
N ALA A 69 -6.33 -12.97 8.21
CA ALA A 69 -5.64 -14.21 7.92
C ALA A 69 -4.16 -14.09 8.25
N VAL A 70 -3.50 -12.98 7.91
CA VAL A 70 -2.10 -12.71 8.31
C VAL A 70 -1.96 -12.57 9.83
N SER A 71 -2.92 -11.96 10.53
CA SER A 71 -2.82 -11.79 11.99
C SER A 71 -3.02 -13.09 12.76
N LEU A 72 -3.89 -13.97 12.26
CA LEU A 72 -4.22 -15.25 12.88
C LEU A 72 -3.43 -16.45 12.33
N TRP A 73 -2.59 -16.24 11.30
CA TRP A 73 -1.85 -17.33 10.67
C TRP A 73 -0.96 -18.05 11.70
N PRO A 74 -1.00 -19.39 11.79
CA PRO A 74 -0.12 -20.16 12.68
C PRO A 74 1.35 -19.96 12.31
N GLY A 75 2.20 -19.57 13.28
CA GLY A 75 3.57 -19.11 12.99
C GLY A 75 3.60 -17.80 12.15
N GLN A 76 4.62 -16.96 12.11
CA GLN A 76 5.82 -16.82 12.93
C GLN A 76 5.80 -15.45 13.60
N GLY A 77 6.21 -15.41 14.88
CA GLY A 77 6.55 -14.20 15.62
C GLY A 77 8.07 -13.91 15.59
N PRO A 78 8.56 -12.98 16.41
CA PRO A 78 9.99 -12.66 16.49
C PRO A 78 10.83 -13.89 16.86
N GLY A 79 11.84 -14.21 16.05
CA GLY A 79 12.84 -15.26 16.37
C GLY A 79 12.56 -16.67 15.85
N GLU A 80 11.45 -16.93 15.16
CA GLU A 80 11.23 -18.24 14.53
C GLU A 80 11.93 -18.31 13.15
N GLY A 81 12.74 -19.36 12.95
CA GLY A 81 13.55 -19.54 11.74
C GLY A 81 12.73 -19.86 10.48
N PRO A 82 13.29 -19.68 9.27
CA PRO A 82 12.59 -19.93 8.02
C PRO A 82 12.19 -21.40 7.92
N THR A 83 10.91 -21.69 7.99
CA THR A 83 10.38 -23.02 7.65
C THR A 83 9.93 -23.01 6.19
N ALA A 84 9.83 -24.20 5.60
CA ALA A 84 9.65 -24.46 4.18
C ALA A 84 8.47 -23.70 3.52
N PHE A 85 8.37 -23.82 2.19
CA PHE A 85 7.22 -23.34 1.41
C PHE A 85 5.90 -23.81 2.05
N GLY A 86 5.04 -22.90 2.53
CA GLY A 86 3.89 -23.22 3.38
C GLY A 86 3.93 -22.66 4.81
N ALA A 87 4.98 -21.90 5.19
CA ALA A 87 5.11 -21.25 6.49
C ALA A 87 5.35 -19.72 6.41
N SER A 88 5.08 -19.11 5.26
CA SER A 88 5.27 -17.69 5.02
C SER A 88 3.98 -16.90 5.23
N LEU A 89 4.06 -15.74 5.88
CA LEU A 89 2.94 -14.81 6.02
C LEU A 89 2.42 -14.26 4.67
N ILE A 90 3.05 -14.62 3.53
CA ILE A 90 2.54 -14.36 2.18
C ILE A 90 1.38 -15.29 1.79
N GLU A 91 1.38 -16.55 2.23
CA GLU A 91 0.36 -17.54 1.85
C GLU A 91 -1.07 -17.07 2.12
N PRO A 92 -1.42 -16.57 3.33
CA PRO A 92 -2.76 -16.04 3.58
C PRO A 92 -3.12 -14.90 2.63
N ILE A 93 -2.16 -14.03 2.29
CA ILE A 93 -2.37 -12.93 1.36
C ILE A 93 -2.71 -13.47 -0.04
N ALA A 94 -1.93 -14.45 -0.52
CA ALA A 94 -2.15 -15.07 -1.83
C ALA A 94 -3.52 -15.79 -1.91
N VAL A 95 -3.89 -16.52 -0.85
CA VAL A 95 -5.22 -17.16 -0.75
C VAL A 95 -6.33 -16.12 -0.79
N CYS A 96 -6.23 -15.04 -0.01
CA CYS A 96 -7.23 -13.98 -0.02
C CYS A 96 -7.32 -13.23 -1.36
N VAL A 97 -6.20 -13.05 -2.06
CA VAL A 97 -6.21 -12.51 -3.43
C VAL A 97 -6.95 -13.46 -4.37
N ALA A 98 -6.65 -14.77 -4.35
CA ALA A 98 -7.32 -15.74 -5.19
C ALA A 98 -8.84 -15.76 -4.94
N LEU A 99 -9.26 -15.80 -3.67
CA LEU A 99 -10.68 -15.75 -3.29
C LEU A 99 -11.33 -14.43 -3.71
N GLY A 100 -10.64 -13.30 -3.56
CA GLY A 100 -11.14 -12.00 -4.02
C GLY A 100 -11.30 -11.92 -5.54
N VAL A 101 -10.40 -12.53 -6.31
CA VAL A 101 -10.52 -12.65 -7.77
C VAL A 101 -11.73 -13.50 -8.15
N VAL A 102 -11.93 -14.64 -7.50
CA VAL A 102 -13.13 -15.48 -7.70
C VAL A 102 -14.39 -14.67 -7.37
N ALA A 103 -14.42 -13.97 -6.25
CA ALA A 103 -15.55 -13.11 -5.86
C ALA A 103 -15.81 -11.98 -6.88
N ALA A 104 -14.75 -11.38 -7.45
CA ALA A 104 -14.89 -10.38 -8.51
C ALA A 104 -15.57 -10.98 -9.75
N PHE A 105 -15.21 -12.19 -10.16
CA PHE A 105 -15.89 -12.89 -11.26
C PHE A 105 -17.35 -13.24 -10.91
N MET A 106 -17.62 -13.71 -9.69
CA MET A 106 -18.99 -14.00 -9.25
C MET A 106 -19.89 -12.76 -9.35
N VAL A 107 -19.41 -11.59 -8.92
CA VAL A 107 -20.15 -10.32 -9.08
C VAL A 107 -20.49 -10.04 -10.55
N GLN A 108 -19.59 -10.36 -11.48
CA GLN A 108 -19.82 -10.10 -12.90
C GLN A 108 -20.77 -11.12 -13.55
N LEU A 109 -20.78 -12.37 -13.06
CA LEU A 109 -21.76 -13.39 -13.45
C LEU A 109 -23.17 -12.96 -13.03
N PHE A 110 -23.35 -12.54 -11.76
CA PHE A 110 -24.65 -12.09 -11.26
C PHE A 110 -25.16 -10.81 -11.92
N ARG A 111 -24.26 -9.97 -12.47
CA ARG A 111 -24.67 -8.79 -13.24
C ARG A 111 -25.34 -9.13 -14.58
N GLY A 112 -25.29 -10.38 -15.07
CA GLY A 112 -25.95 -10.88 -16.30
C GLY A 112 -25.35 -10.31 -17.59
N SER A 113 -25.40 -10.99 -18.74
CA SER A 113 -24.80 -10.58 -20.05
C SER A 113 -25.34 -9.24 -20.60
N GLY A 114 -24.54 -8.45 -21.33
CA GLY A 114 -24.90 -7.09 -21.84
C GLY A 114 -24.53 -5.84 -21.01
N SER A 115 -24.26 -5.95 -19.70
CA SER A 115 -23.75 -4.84 -18.87
C SER A 115 -22.48 -4.17 -19.41
N PRO A 116 -22.44 -2.82 -19.45
CA PRO A 116 -21.32 -2.06 -19.99
C PRO A 116 -20.09 -2.14 -19.08
N GLN A 117 -18.91 -1.97 -19.69
CA GLN A 117 -17.60 -1.87 -19.03
C GLN A 117 -17.22 -3.09 -18.17
N ARG A 118 -17.60 -4.29 -18.60
CA ARG A 118 -17.31 -5.51 -17.83
C ARG A 118 -15.83 -5.77 -17.68
N LEU A 119 -15.10 -5.80 -18.79
CA LEU A 119 -13.69 -6.15 -18.77
C LEU A 119 -12.90 -5.14 -17.95
N GLU A 120 -13.18 -3.85 -18.12
CA GLU A 120 -12.54 -2.78 -17.34
C GLU A 120 -12.91 -2.86 -15.86
N SER A 121 -14.17 -3.16 -15.55
CA SER A 121 -14.62 -3.33 -14.16
C SER A 121 -14.00 -4.56 -13.51
N THR A 122 -13.89 -5.69 -14.21
CA THR A 122 -13.27 -6.91 -13.70
C THR A 122 -11.79 -6.71 -13.49
N ALA A 123 -11.06 -6.22 -14.51
CA ALA A 123 -9.64 -5.94 -14.41
C ALA A 123 -9.35 -4.93 -13.31
N GLY A 124 -10.11 -3.84 -13.24
CA GLY A 124 -10.01 -2.85 -12.17
C GLY A 124 -10.28 -3.43 -10.78
N THR A 125 -11.23 -4.37 -10.65
CA THR A 125 -11.53 -5.01 -9.36
C THR A 125 -10.44 -5.99 -8.95
N ILE A 126 -9.92 -6.80 -9.87
CA ILE A 126 -8.80 -7.73 -9.62
C ILE A 126 -7.56 -6.95 -9.17
N THR A 127 -7.23 -5.85 -9.85
CA THR A 127 -6.15 -4.96 -9.42
C THR A 127 -6.41 -4.39 -8.03
N GLY A 128 -7.65 -3.97 -7.77
CA GLY A 128 -8.05 -3.49 -6.45
C GLY A 128 -7.87 -4.54 -5.36
N VAL A 129 -8.27 -5.80 -5.62
CA VAL A 129 -8.12 -6.93 -4.70
C VAL A 129 -6.65 -7.13 -4.36
N ALA A 130 -5.77 -7.17 -5.35
CA ALA A 130 -4.33 -7.29 -5.14
C ALA A 130 -3.79 -6.13 -4.27
N VAL A 131 -4.22 -4.90 -4.53
CA VAL A 131 -3.80 -3.70 -3.76
C VAL A 131 -4.25 -3.76 -2.31
N VAL A 132 -5.53 -4.05 -2.04
CA VAL A 132 -6.05 -4.07 -0.66
C VAL A 132 -5.48 -5.24 0.14
N CYS A 133 -5.29 -6.41 -0.48
CA CYS A 133 -4.66 -7.54 0.20
C CYS A 133 -3.17 -7.30 0.46
N ALA A 134 -2.45 -6.60 -0.43
CA ALA A 134 -1.04 -6.24 -0.20
C ALA A 134 -0.85 -5.39 1.06
N GLY A 135 -1.87 -4.63 1.48
CA GLY A 135 -1.87 -3.88 2.74
C GLY A 135 -1.64 -4.76 3.99
N ALA A 136 -1.96 -6.06 3.93
CA ALA A 136 -1.67 -7.00 5.00
C ALA A 136 -0.15 -7.27 5.18
N GLY A 137 0.69 -6.89 4.20
CA GLY A 137 2.14 -6.94 4.34
C GLY A 137 2.68 -6.07 5.48
N TRP A 138 2.00 -4.97 5.83
CA TRP A 138 2.34 -4.18 7.03
C TRP A 138 2.13 -4.97 8.32
N VAL A 139 1.04 -5.76 8.39
CA VAL A 139 0.78 -6.65 9.53
C VAL A 139 1.84 -7.74 9.60
N ALA A 140 2.26 -8.27 8.45
CA ALA A 140 3.34 -9.25 8.40
C ALA A 140 4.67 -8.69 8.94
N LEU A 141 5.03 -7.45 8.57
CA LEU A 141 6.21 -6.77 9.12
C LEU A 141 6.11 -6.58 10.65
N ALA A 142 4.95 -6.17 11.14
CA ALA A 142 4.73 -5.99 12.58
C ALA A 142 4.83 -7.31 13.36
N ARG A 143 4.44 -8.44 12.77
CA ARG A 143 4.60 -9.78 13.38
C ARG A 143 6.07 -10.21 13.49
N TYR A 144 6.95 -9.67 12.67
CA TYR A 144 8.39 -9.93 12.68
C TYR A 144 9.20 -8.87 13.47
N ASP A 145 8.53 -8.00 14.24
CA ASP A 145 9.17 -6.87 14.94
C ASP A 145 10.02 -5.96 14.01
N ALA A 146 9.66 -5.89 12.72
CA ALA A 146 10.33 -5.03 11.74
C ALA A 146 9.92 -3.55 11.85
N GLY A 147 9.62 -3.09 13.08
CA GLY A 147 9.15 -1.75 13.40
C GLY A 147 10.07 -0.63 12.89
N PRO A 148 11.39 -0.68 13.15
CA PRO A 148 12.33 0.33 12.64
C PRO A 148 12.29 0.50 11.13
N LEU A 149 12.29 -0.61 10.41
CA LEU A 149 12.24 -0.66 8.96
C LEU A 149 10.88 -0.18 8.43
N ALA A 150 9.77 -0.53 9.09
CA ALA A 150 8.45 -0.04 8.73
C ALA A 150 8.31 1.50 8.90
N VAL A 151 8.88 2.06 9.96
CA VAL A 151 8.89 3.52 10.21
C VAL A 151 9.74 4.24 9.17
N SER A 152 10.94 3.73 8.88
CA SER A 152 11.83 4.34 7.90
C SER A 152 11.18 4.39 6.52
N VAL A 153 10.52 3.31 6.10
CA VAL A 153 9.75 3.26 4.85
C VAL A 153 8.53 4.18 4.91
N GLY A 154 7.78 4.20 6.02
CA GLY A 154 6.63 5.09 6.19
C GLY A 154 7.00 6.57 6.02
N LEU A 155 8.11 7.00 6.62
CA LEU A 155 8.64 8.36 6.47
C LEU A 155 9.15 8.63 5.05
N SER A 156 9.80 7.65 4.43
CA SER A 156 10.28 7.73 3.04
C SER A 156 9.12 7.96 2.07
N LEU A 157 8.03 7.20 2.23
CA LEU A 157 6.81 7.35 1.45
C LEU A 157 6.13 8.70 1.69
N ALA A 158 6.09 9.16 2.94
CA ALA A 158 5.46 10.43 3.28
C ALA A 158 6.18 11.61 2.62
N LEU A 159 7.51 11.65 2.73
CA LEU A 159 8.31 12.70 2.10
C LEU A 159 8.28 12.60 0.58
N ALA A 160 8.31 11.40 -0.01
CA ALA A 160 8.13 11.22 -1.44
C ALA A 160 6.74 11.70 -1.93
N ALA A 161 5.68 11.46 -1.17
CA ALA A 161 4.34 11.91 -1.51
C ALA A 161 4.24 13.45 -1.50
N LEU A 162 4.79 14.09 -0.47
CA LEU A 162 4.82 15.55 -0.31
C LEU A 162 5.73 16.24 -1.33
N ALA A 163 6.89 15.66 -1.65
CA ALA A 163 7.80 16.17 -2.68
C ALA A 163 7.14 16.31 -4.04
N GLY A 164 6.18 15.42 -4.32
CA GLY A 164 5.41 15.49 -5.55
C GLY A 164 4.45 16.69 -5.66
N LEU A 165 4.24 17.47 -4.59
CA LEU A 165 3.49 18.73 -4.60
C LEU A 165 4.35 19.94 -4.98
N VAL A 166 5.68 19.80 -5.00
CA VAL A 166 6.58 20.91 -5.32
C VAL A 166 6.33 21.35 -6.77
N PRO A 167 5.95 22.62 -7.00
CA PRO A 167 5.63 23.10 -8.34
C PRO A 167 6.91 23.34 -9.12
N PHE A 168 7.21 22.46 -10.08
CA PHE A 168 8.28 22.69 -11.05
C PHE A 168 7.70 23.15 -12.39
N PRO A 169 8.14 24.29 -12.94
CA PRO A 169 7.67 24.77 -14.24
C PRO A 169 8.19 23.91 -15.41
N GLY A 170 7.35 23.74 -16.43
CA GLY A 170 7.71 23.09 -17.71
C GLY A 170 7.62 21.55 -17.74
N ARG A 171 7.84 20.98 -18.94
CA ARG A 171 7.77 19.52 -19.18
C ARG A 171 8.84 18.76 -18.37
N SER A 172 10.01 19.37 -18.19
CA SER A 172 11.12 18.86 -17.39
C SER A 172 10.79 18.81 -15.89
N GLY A 173 9.90 19.68 -15.41
CA GLY A 173 9.49 19.74 -14.01
C GLY A 173 8.86 18.44 -13.49
N ARG A 174 8.21 17.67 -14.35
CA ARG A 174 7.66 16.34 -13.99
C ARG A 174 8.75 15.30 -13.73
N GLY A 175 9.86 15.39 -14.45
CA GLY A 175 11.04 14.55 -14.23
C GLY A 175 11.72 14.92 -12.91
N LEU A 176 11.89 16.23 -12.66
CA LEU A 176 12.49 16.76 -11.43
C LEU A 176 11.69 16.39 -10.18
N ALA A 177 10.36 16.55 -10.18
CA ALA A 177 9.52 16.14 -9.05
C ALA A 177 9.62 14.65 -8.75
N ALA A 178 9.68 13.81 -9.79
CA ALA A 178 9.87 12.37 -9.65
C ALA A 178 11.26 12.02 -9.09
N GLY A 179 12.31 12.67 -9.62
CA GLY A 179 13.68 12.53 -9.12
C GLY A 179 13.79 12.95 -7.66
N LEU A 180 13.22 14.10 -7.28
CA LEU A 180 13.18 14.58 -5.90
C LEU A 180 12.46 13.59 -4.98
N SER A 181 11.34 13.02 -5.41
CA SER A 181 10.59 12.02 -4.63
C SER A 181 11.44 10.77 -4.37
N LEU A 182 12.17 10.29 -5.37
CA LEU A 182 13.09 9.14 -5.25
C LEU A 182 14.30 9.46 -4.36
N VAL A 183 14.91 10.63 -4.54
CA VAL A 183 16.04 11.08 -3.71
C VAL A 183 15.61 11.15 -2.25
N LEU A 184 14.48 11.77 -1.95
CA LEU A 184 13.97 11.85 -0.58
C LEU A 184 13.64 10.47 -0.02
N ALA A 185 13.03 9.58 -0.81
CA ALA A 185 12.74 8.22 -0.37
C ALA A 185 14.00 7.41 -0.03
N GLY A 186 15.13 7.66 -0.70
CA GLY A 186 16.42 7.00 -0.43
C GLY A 186 17.24 7.66 0.68
N VAL A 187 17.13 8.99 0.84
CA VAL A 187 17.90 9.76 1.83
C VAL A 187 17.31 9.62 3.24
N VAL A 188 16.00 9.44 3.36
CA VAL A 188 15.33 9.34 4.68
C VAL A 188 15.95 8.29 5.58
N PRO A 189 16.17 7.03 5.15
CA PRO A 189 16.83 6.03 5.98
C PRO A 189 18.24 6.42 6.44
N VAL A 190 19.01 7.09 5.57
CA VAL A 190 20.39 7.55 5.87
C VAL A 190 20.39 8.64 6.93
N VAL A 191 19.42 9.56 6.88
CA VAL A 191 19.27 10.61 7.89
C VAL A 191 18.70 10.05 9.19
N LEU A 192 17.82 9.04 9.09
CA LEU A 192 17.15 8.45 10.23
C LEU A 192 18.08 7.57 11.08
N GLU A 193 19.01 6.83 10.46
CA GLU A 193 19.96 5.94 11.15
C GLU A 193 20.69 6.59 12.34
N PRO A 194 21.40 7.74 12.20
CA PRO A 194 22.09 8.36 13.33
C PRO A 194 21.15 8.98 14.37
N LEU A 195 19.89 9.24 14.01
CA LEU A 195 18.86 9.78 14.90
C LEU A 195 18.05 8.67 15.58
N TRP A 196 18.22 7.42 15.16
CA TRP A 196 17.40 6.30 15.61
C TRP A 196 17.81 5.89 17.03
N PRO A 197 16.88 5.89 18.00
CA PRO A 197 17.19 5.44 19.35
C PRO A 197 17.60 3.98 19.34
N ALA A 198 18.80 3.65 19.83
CA ALA A 198 19.27 2.26 19.92
C ALA A 198 18.34 1.36 20.74
N SER A 199 17.58 1.94 21.68
CA SER A 199 16.57 1.24 22.48
C SER A 199 15.36 0.76 21.67
N TRP A 200 15.17 1.25 20.43
CA TRP A 200 14.03 0.90 19.58
C TRP A 200 14.36 -0.20 18.55
N GLY A 201 15.55 -0.80 18.66
CA GLY A 201 16.02 -1.86 17.77
C GLY A 201 16.92 -1.35 16.66
N ALA A 202 17.63 -2.28 16.00
CA ALA A 202 18.55 -1.96 14.93
C ALA A 202 17.79 -1.57 13.65
N LEU A 203 18.22 -0.47 13.03
CA LEU A 203 17.75 -0.08 11.71
C LEU A 203 18.74 -0.59 10.66
N SER A 204 18.32 -1.56 9.86
CA SER A 204 19.14 -2.02 8.73
C SER A 204 19.11 -1.00 7.60
N LEU A 205 20.19 -0.22 7.48
CA LEU A 205 20.31 0.82 6.46
C LEU A 205 20.12 0.28 5.03
N PRO A 206 20.77 -0.82 4.60
CA PRO A 206 20.62 -1.31 3.23
C PRO A 206 19.18 -1.67 2.88
N ALA A 207 18.50 -2.42 3.76
CA ALA A 207 17.12 -2.83 3.55
C ALA A 207 16.15 -1.64 3.57
N SER A 208 16.35 -0.69 4.48
CA SER A 208 15.55 0.53 4.58
C SER A 208 15.69 1.43 3.35
N VAL A 209 16.91 1.62 2.82
CA VAL A 209 17.15 2.39 1.59
C VAL A 209 16.47 1.72 0.39
N VAL A 210 16.61 0.41 0.25
CA VAL A 210 16.01 -0.33 -0.88
C VAL A 210 14.49 -0.32 -0.81
N ALA A 211 13.91 -0.60 0.36
CA ALA A 211 12.46 -0.55 0.56
C ALA A 211 11.91 0.86 0.38
N GLY A 212 12.62 1.89 0.87
CA GLY A 212 12.29 3.29 0.67
C GLY A 212 12.28 3.67 -0.81
N LEU A 213 13.33 3.33 -1.57
CA LEU A 213 13.42 3.61 -3.00
C LEU A 213 12.35 2.88 -3.82
N LEU A 214 12.09 1.59 -3.53
CA LEU A 214 11.01 0.84 -4.17
C LEU A 214 9.65 1.48 -3.87
N GLY A 215 9.42 1.90 -2.62
CA GLY A 215 8.21 2.59 -2.24
C GLY A 215 8.03 3.95 -2.91
N GLY A 216 9.10 4.74 -2.96
CA GLY A 216 9.15 6.01 -3.70
C GLY A 216 8.87 5.81 -5.18
N LEU A 217 9.42 4.75 -5.80
CA LEU A 217 9.16 4.41 -7.19
C LEU A 217 7.68 4.09 -7.43
N VAL A 218 7.07 3.25 -6.59
CA VAL A 218 5.63 2.94 -6.66
C VAL A 218 4.81 4.22 -6.57
N LEU A 219 5.10 5.10 -5.60
CA LEU A 219 4.42 6.39 -5.47
C LEU A 219 4.55 7.28 -6.70
N VAL A 220 5.75 7.35 -7.29
CA VAL A 220 6.01 8.13 -8.51
C VAL A 220 5.22 7.56 -9.68
N LEU A 221 5.21 6.24 -9.87
CA LEU A 221 4.48 5.56 -10.94
C LEU A 221 2.97 5.72 -10.77
N THR A 222 2.44 5.58 -9.55
CA THR A 222 1.03 5.85 -9.24
C THR A 222 0.70 7.32 -9.51
N GLY A 223 1.56 8.26 -9.10
CA GLY A 223 1.34 9.69 -9.34
C GLY A 223 1.38 10.08 -10.82
N ARG A 224 2.12 9.34 -11.66
CA ARG A 224 2.17 9.53 -13.12
C ARG A 224 0.96 8.96 -13.85
N THR A 225 0.43 7.85 -13.36
CA THR A 225 -0.74 7.16 -13.92
C THR A 225 -2.06 7.66 -13.35
N ALA A 226 -2.01 8.40 -12.23
CA ALA A 226 -3.17 9.05 -11.64
C ALA A 226 -3.88 9.92 -12.69
N PRO A 227 -5.22 9.79 -12.84
CA PRO A 227 -5.96 10.54 -13.85
C PRO A 227 -5.75 12.05 -13.72
N ASP A 228 -5.06 12.64 -14.69
CA ASP A 228 -4.84 14.08 -14.81
C ASP A 228 -5.99 14.64 -15.66
N ARG A 229 -7.13 14.97 -15.02
CA ARG A 229 -8.33 15.33 -15.79
C ARG A 229 -8.36 16.82 -16.15
N GLY A 230 -7.92 17.12 -17.36
CA GLY A 230 -8.45 18.22 -18.19
C GLY A 230 -9.82 17.92 -18.82
N LEU A 231 -10.54 16.88 -18.34
CA LEU A 231 -11.77 16.32 -18.93
C LEU A 231 -13.00 16.38 -17.99
N GLY A 232 -13.08 17.39 -17.12
CA GLY A 232 -14.36 17.85 -16.54
C GLY A 232 -15.07 16.97 -15.49
N ARG A 233 -14.49 15.88 -14.97
CA ARG A 233 -15.04 15.14 -13.81
C ARG A 233 -14.14 15.26 -12.58
N PRO A 234 -14.57 15.93 -11.49
CA PRO A 234 -13.79 16.00 -10.26
C PRO A 234 -13.56 14.59 -9.71
N LEU A 235 -12.32 14.27 -9.34
CA LEU A 235 -12.06 13.13 -8.47
C LEU A 235 -12.82 13.40 -7.17
N GLY A 236 -13.87 12.65 -6.89
CA GLY A 236 -14.54 12.80 -5.61
C GLY A 236 -13.57 12.47 -4.48
N ARG A 237 -13.75 13.10 -3.32
CA ARG A 237 -12.80 13.03 -2.19
C ARG A 237 -12.38 11.60 -1.84
N ARG A 238 -13.31 10.64 -1.88
CA ARG A 238 -13.04 9.21 -1.60
C ARG A 238 -12.12 8.56 -2.64
N ALA A 239 -12.33 8.87 -3.92
CA ALA A 239 -11.46 8.41 -5.00
C ALA A 239 -10.04 8.97 -4.83
N ALA A 240 -9.91 10.24 -4.45
CA ALA A 240 -8.61 10.81 -4.13
C ALA A 240 -7.96 10.06 -2.95
N VAL A 241 -8.66 9.86 -1.83
CA VAL A 241 -8.10 9.11 -0.70
C VAL A 241 -7.63 7.70 -1.12
N ALA A 242 -8.45 6.94 -1.87
CA ALA A 242 -8.05 5.60 -2.31
C ALA A 242 -6.81 5.59 -3.22
N LEU A 243 -6.68 6.55 -4.16
CA LEU A 243 -5.48 6.66 -5.00
C LEU A 243 -4.22 7.00 -4.19
N GLY A 244 -4.34 7.77 -3.10
CA GLY A 244 -3.22 8.06 -2.19
C GLY A 244 -2.84 6.86 -1.33
N VAL A 245 -3.83 6.11 -0.85
CA VAL A 245 -3.66 4.95 0.04
C VAL A 245 -3.14 3.71 -0.70
N ALA A 246 -3.58 3.49 -1.93
CA ALA A 246 -3.22 2.32 -2.73
C ALA A 246 -1.72 2.01 -2.83
N PRO A 247 -0.83 2.97 -3.19
CA PRO A 247 0.60 2.70 -3.23
C PRO A 247 1.17 2.35 -1.85
N VAL A 248 0.66 2.96 -0.78
CA VAL A 248 1.07 2.62 0.60
C VAL A 248 0.71 1.17 0.94
N ALA A 249 -0.47 0.70 0.52
CA ALA A 249 -0.89 -0.69 0.68
C ALA A 249 0.10 -1.65 0.01
N VAL A 250 0.43 -1.39 -1.26
CA VAL A 250 1.35 -2.23 -2.05
C VAL A 250 2.75 -2.27 -1.44
N VAL A 251 3.22 -1.14 -0.93
CA VAL A 251 4.57 -1.05 -0.36
C VAL A 251 4.72 -1.90 0.90
N GLY A 252 3.67 -2.11 1.70
CA GLY A 252 3.74 -3.03 2.84
C GLY A 252 4.20 -4.43 2.45
N LEU A 253 3.67 -4.97 1.35
CA LEU A 253 4.07 -6.26 0.81
C LEU A 253 5.48 -6.24 0.19
N LEU A 254 5.85 -5.17 -0.52
CA LEU A 254 7.21 -5.03 -1.07
C LEU A 254 8.27 -4.97 0.04
N THR A 255 7.98 -4.21 1.09
CA THR A 255 8.84 -4.06 2.26
C THR A 255 8.98 -5.38 3.01
N TYR A 256 7.91 -6.19 3.09
CA TYR A 256 7.99 -7.56 3.59
C TYR A 256 8.99 -8.42 2.78
N PHE A 257 8.94 -8.35 1.44
CA PHE A 257 9.91 -9.07 0.61
C PHE A 257 11.35 -8.60 0.82
N VAL A 258 11.57 -7.28 0.93
CA VAL A 258 12.90 -6.73 1.22
C VAL A 258 13.42 -7.24 2.56
N PHE A 259 12.58 -7.20 3.60
CA PHE A 259 12.90 -7.73 4.93
C PHE A 259 13.28 -9.23 4.89
N ARG A 260 12.66 -10.03 4.02
CA ARG A 260 12.95 -11.47 3.91
C ARG A 260 14.19 -11.79 3.07
N ILE A 261 14.54 -10.94 2.11
CA ILE A 261 15.67 -11.17 1.18
C ILE A 261 16.97 -10.59 1.74
N MET A 262 16.89 -9.46 2.45
CA MET A 262 18.05 -8.75 2.95
C MET A 262 18.31 -9.08 4.43
N PRO A 263 19.58 -9.14 4.86
CA PRO A 263 19.89 -9.23 6.27
C PRO A 263 19.43 -7.95 6.97
N VAL A 264 18.56 -8.08 7.97
CA VAL A 264 18.05 -7.00 8.82
C VAL A 264 18.49 -7.22 10.25
#